data_AF-A4RMA9-F1
#
_entry.id   AF-A4RMA9-F1
#
_cell.length_a   1.000
_cell.length_b   1.000
_cell.length_c   1.000
_cell.angle_alpha   90.00
_cell.angle_beta   90.00
_cell.angle_gamma   90.00
#
_symmetry.space_group_name_H-M   'P 1'
#
loop_
_entity.id
_entity.type
_entity.pdbx_description
1 polymer ?
#
loop_
_entity_poly.entity_id
_entity_poly.type
_entity_poly.pdbx_seq_one_letter_code
_entity_poly.pdbx_strand_id
1 'polypeptide(L)'
;MGIKRPHASVDDIHPDRASRIEGGPAQKKYKQARKNQVDADGSLAAVKKRARNIERTLSRPGASEMPPTVRAELEREMSALKYRIESQQEKKHRSHKIGKYHMVRFFERKKAQKLVKYVRKKLDQAEDPEQIIQLKKDLHTAEVDVNYAIYFPFLERYVSLYPNTEKSDDQSDAKLALLRSERHPIWTEIEQAMESGPNALPQLQNRKSAKAATKSTKSEAASKSHPEKVSGEKFDKKGKTSDARHSKQTPKAQSDEKDEDGDESDTGFFN
;
A
#
# COMPACT_ATOMS: atom_id res chain seq x y z
N MET A 1 -25.82 -42.42 -32.50
CA MET A 1 -25.63 -43.47 -31.46
C MET A 1 -24.14 -43.60 -31.20
N GLY A 2 -23.67 -43.20 -30.02
CA GLY A 2 -22.26 -43.36 -29.62
C GLY A 2 -22.11 -44.61 -28.74
N ILE A 3 -21.30 -45.56 -29.20
CA ILE A 3 -21.08 -46.87 -28.58
C ILE A 3 -20.36 -46.68 -27.25
N LYS A 4 -20.98 -47.08 -26.13
CA LYS A 4 -20.32 -47.15 -24.81
C LYS A 4 -19.26 -48.24 -24.87
N ARG A 5 -17.98 -47.89 -24.64
CA ARG A 5 -16.90 -48.87 -24.49
C ARG A 5 -17.11 -49.66 -23.19
N PRO A 6 -16.95 -51.00 -23.19
CA PRO A 6 -17.06 -51.81 -21.98
C PRO A 6 -15.93 -51.48 -21.01
N HIS A 7 -16.24 -51.55 -19.72
CA HIS A 7 -15.30 -51.34 -18.63
C HIS A 7 -14.20 -52.41 -18.72
N ALA A 8 -12.96 -52.02 -19.00
CA ALA A 8 -11.82 -52.92 -18.94
C ALA A 8 -11.68 -53.42 -17.48
N SER A 9 -11.39 -54.71 -17.37
CA SER A 9 -11.04 -55.41 -16.14
C SER A 9 -9.88 -54.69 -15.43
N VAL A 10 -9.88 -54.80 -14.11
CA VAL A 10 -9.01 -54.08 -13.17
C VAL A 10 -7.52 -54.44 -13.32
N ASP A 11 -7.18 -55.39 -14.21
CA ASP A 11 -5.82 -55.92 -14.37
C ASP A 11 -4.94 -55.17 -15.39
N ASP A 12 -5.48 -54.26 -16.21
CA ASP A 12 -4.69 -53.46 -17.18
C ASP A 12 -4.27 -52.09 -16.65
N ILE A 13 -3.71 -52.04 -15.44
CA ILE A 13 -3.16 -50.80 -14.87
C ILE A 13 -1.77 -50.55 -15.47
N HIS A 14 -1.68 -49.56 -16.36
CA HIS A 14 -0.40 -49.02 -16.85
C HIS A 14 0.54 -48.70 -15.67
N PRO A 15 1.83 -49.07 -15.72
CA PRO A 15 2.75 -49.01 -14.56
C PRO A 15 2.81 -47.63 -13.88
N ASP A 16 2.64 -46.54 -14.64
CA ASP A 16 2.57 -45.17 -14.08
C ASP A 16 1.38 -44.91 -13.15
N ARG A 17 0.26 -45.64 -13.29
CA ARG A 17 -0.92 -45.49 -12.43
C ARG A 17 -0.89 -46.37 -11.18
N ALA A 18 -0.03 -47.38 -11.12
CA ALA A 18 0.07 -48.28 -9.96
C ALA A 18 0.37 -47.50 -8.66
N SER A 19 1.20 -46.44 -8.75
CA SER A 19 1.54 -45.58 -7.61
C SER A 19 0.35 -44.80 -7.00
N ARG A 20 -0.80 -44.78 -7.67
CA ARG A 20 -2.00 -44.02 -7.24
C ARG A 20 -3.09 -44.87 -6.60
N ILE A 21 -2.98 -46.21 -6.64
CA ILE A 21 -4.06 -47.13 -6.26
C ILE A 21 -3.81 -47.79 -4.89
N GLU A 22 -2.62 -47.68 -4.32
CA GLU A 22 -2.35 -48.20 -2.98
C GLU A 22 -2.90 -47.28 -1.89
N GLY A 23 -4.11 -47.60 -1.42
CA GLY A 23 -4.72 -47.10 -0.19
C GLY A 23 -4.03 -47.56 1.10
N GLY A 24 -2.69 -47.58 1.13
CA GLY A 24 -1.92 -47.77 2.35
C GLY A 24 -1.95 -46.51 3.21
N PRO A 25 -1.80 -46.61 4.56
CA PRO A 25 -1.81 -45.46 5.44
C PRO A 25 -0.75 -44.46 4.97
N ALA A 26 -1.19 -43.33 4.42
CA ALA A 26 -0.32 -42.32 3.86
C ALA A 26 0.66 -41.88 4.95
N GLN A 27 1.89 -42.38 4.87
CA GLN A 27 2.97 -41.92 5.73
C GLN A 27 3.00 -40.40 5.62
N LYS A 28 2.79 -39.73 6.76
CA LYS A 28 2.93 -38.28 6.88
C LYS A 28 4.34 -37.95 6.44
N LYS A 29 4.50 -37.65 5.14
CA LYS A 29 5.72 -37.07 4.60
C LYS A 29 5.85 -35.75 5.33
N TYR A 30 6.73 -35.72 6.34
CA TYR A 30 7.26 -34.50 6.92
C TYR A 30 7.89 -33.74 5.77
N LYS A 31 7.09 -32.91 5.10
CA LYS A 31 7.53 -32.08 3.99
C LYS A 31 8.67 -31.24 4.53
N GLN A 32 9.83 -31.42 3.94
CA GLN A 32 11.09 -30.75 4.27
C GLN A 32 10.87 -29.24 4.41
N ALA A 33 10.66 -28.78 5.65
CA ALA A 33 10.36 -27.39 5.99
C ALA A 33 11.60 -26.47 5.93
N ARG A 34 12.65 -26.85 5.19
CA ARG A 34 13.96 -26.16 5.23
C ARG A 34 14.35 -25.39 3.98
N LYS A 35 13.50 -25.30 2.94
CA LYS A 35 13.87 -24.65 1.67
C LYS A 35 13.44 -23.19 1.49
N ASN A 36 12.75 -22.57 2.46
CA ASN A 36 12.24 -21.19 2.34
C ASN A 36 12.96 -20.17 3.26
N GLN A 37 14.12 -20.51 3.85
CA GLN A 37 14.80 -19.56 4.73
C GLN A 37 15.39 -18.36 3.98
N VAL A 38 15.75 -18.53 2.70
CA VAL A 38 16.37 -17.45 1.92
C VAL A 38 15.35 -16.34 1.59
N ASP A 39 14.07 -16.68 1.42
CA ASP A 39 13.00 -15.69 1.21
C ASP A 39 12.48 -15.08 2.52
N ALA A 40 12.78 -15.71 3.66
CA ALA A 40 12.31 -15.26 4.96
C ALA A 40 12.88 -13.88 5.29
N ASP A 41 14.17 -13.65 5.08
CA ASP A 41 14.85 -12.36 5.37
C ASP A 41 14.33 -11.19 4.52
N GLY A 42 13.59 -11.50 3.44
CA GLY A 42 12.88 -10.54 2.60
C GLY A 42 11.60 -9.98 3.25
N SER A 43 10.87 -10.84 3.96
CA SER A 43 9.48 -10.61 4.37
C SER A 43 9.35 -9.57 5.49
N LEU A 44 8.31 -8.72 5.41
CA LEU A 44 7.98 -7.74 6.45
C LEU A 44 7.88 -8.38 7.85
N ALA A 45 7.38 -9.61 7.93
CA ALA A 45 7.26 -10.34 9.20
C ALA A 45 8.63 -10.68 9.80
N ALA A 46 9.59 -11.10 8.98
CA ALA A 46 10.95 -11.40 9.43
C ALA A 46 11.72 -10.13 9.82
N VAL A 47 11.61 -9.06 9.01
CA VAL A 47 12.20 -7.75 9.33
C VAL A 47 11.67 -7.24 10.67
N LYS A 48 10.34 -7.31 10.90
CA LYS A 48 9.73 -6.98 12.20
C LYS A 48 10.20 -7.89 13.33
N LYS A 49 10.37 -9.20 13.07
CA LYS A 49 10.89 -10.15 14.07
C LYS A 49 12.32 -9.79 14.46
N ARG A 50 13.20 -9.51 13.49
CA ARG A 50 14.59 -9.07 13.73
C ARG A 50 14.62 -7.76 14.53
N ALA A 51 13.83 -6.77 14.14
CA ALA A 51 13.75 -5.50 14.86
C ALA A 51 13.35 -5.68 16.33
N ARG A 52 12.31 -6.50 16.59
CA ARG A 52 11.87 -6.83 17.97
C ARG A 52 12.93 -7.61 18.75
N ASN A 53 13.67 -8.50 18.09
CA ASN A 53 14.73 -9.27 18.76
C ASN A 53 15.89 -8.36 19.18
N ILE A 54 16.30 -7.43 18.31
CA ILE A 54 17.33 -6.43 18.62
C ILE A 54 16.85 -5.50 19.73
N GLU A 55 15.62 -5.02 19.67
CA GLU A 55 15.01 -4.20 20.72
C GLU A 55 15.04 -4.90 22.09
N ARG A 56 14.62 -6.17 22.13
CA ARG A 56 14.68 -7.00 23.35
C ARG A 56 16.10 -7.24 23.85
N THR A 57 17.07 -7.34 22.93
CA THR A 57 18.48 -7.54 23.28
C THR A 57 19.05 -6.27 23.92
N LEU A 58 18.77 -5.10 23.33
CA LEU A 58 19.18 -3.80 23.84
C LEU A 58 18.46 -3.40 25.14
N SER A 59 17.23 -3.91 25.38
CA SER A 59 16.47 -3.64 26.60
C SER A 59 16.75 -4.61 27.75
N ARG A 60 17.56 -5.65 27.55
CA ARG A 60 17.85 -6.65 28.59
C ARG A 60 18.71 -6.02 29.69
N PRO A 61 18.56 -6.37 30.98
CA PRO A 61 19.38 -5.82 32.07
C PRO A 61 20.90 -5.93 31.85
N GLY A 62 21.36 -7.02 31.22
CA GLY A 62 22.79 -7.22 30.86
C GLY A 62 23.25 -6.46 29.61
N ALA A 63 22.41 -5.62 29.00
CA ALA A 63 22.79 -4.85 27.82
C ALA A 63 23.90 -3.83 28.10
N SER A 64 24.04 -3.39 29.36
CA SER A 64 25.15 -2.52 29.77
C SER A 64 26.50 -3.23 29.81
N GLU A 65 26.53 -4.57 29.83
CA GLU A 65 27.75 -5.38 29.83
C GLU A 65 28.22 -5.72 28.41
N MET A 66 27.41 -5.39 27.39
CA MET A 66 27.76 -5.67 26.00
C MET A 66 28.89 -4.75 25.52
N PRO A 67 29.84 -5.25 24.72
CA PRO A 67 30.88 -4.42 24.13
C PRO A 67 30.27 -3.23 23.36
N PRO A 68 30.81 -2.01 23.51
CA PRO A 68 30.28 -0.82 22.85
C PRO A 68 30.14 -0.96 21.32
N THR A 69 31.08 -1.65 20.68
CA THR A 69 31.04 -1.94 19.23
C THR A 69 29.79 -2.73 18.84
N VAL A 70 29.47 -3.79 19.60
CA VAL A 70 28.30 -4.64 19.34
C VAL A 70 27.01 -3.87 19.55
N ARG A 71 26.96 -3.01 20.58
CA ARG A 71 25.81 -2.15 20.84
C ARG A 71 25.58 -1.16 19.70
N ALA A 72 26.63 -0.50 19.22
CA ALA A 72 26.55 0.43 18.10
C ALA A 72 26.09 -0.27 16.80
N GLU A 73 26.56 -1.50 16.55
CA GLU A 73 26.12 -2.31 15.41
C GLU A 73 24.63 -2.68 15.50
N LEU A 74 24.15 -3.09 16.69
CA LEU A 74 22.74 -3.39 16.92
C LEU A 74 21.84 -2.16 16.77
N GLU A 75 22.27 -1.01 17.27
CA GLU A 75 21.54 0.26 17.12
C GLU A 75 21.49 0.69 15.64
N ARG A 76 22.61 0.58 14.91
CA ARG A 76 22.66 0.79 13.46
C ARG A 76 21.72 -0.15 12.72
N GLU A 77 21.76 -1.44 13.03
CA GLU A 77 20.88 -2.44 12.43
C GLU A 77 19.41 -2.13 12.75
N MET A 78 19.08 -1.74 13.99
CA MET A 78 17.74 -1.36 14.40
C MET A 78 17.21 -0.19 13.57
N SER A 79 18.02 0.86 13.35
CA SER A 79 17.65 2.00 12.51
C SER A 79 17.36 1.61 11.06
N ALA A 80 18.20 0.76 10.46
CA ALA A 80 18.01 0.26 9.11
C ALA A 80 16.74 -0.59 8.98
N LEU A 81 16.47 -1.45 9.96
CA LEU A 81 15.25 -2.27 10.00
C LEU A 81 13.99 -1.43 10.16
N LYS A 82 14.02 -0.39 11.02
CA LYS A 82 12.90 0.56 11.17
C LYS A 82 12.57 1.24 9.85
N TYR A 83 13.57 1.78 9.15
CA TYR A 83 13.40 2.37 7.81
C TYR A 83 12.79 1.36 6.82
N ARG A 84 13.28 0.12 6.80
CA ARG A 84 12.74 -0.94 5.93
C ARG A 84 11.29 -1.27 6.24
N ILE A 85 10.91 -1.33 7.52
CA ILE A 85 9.53 -1.56 7.96
C ILE A 85 8.62 -0.44 7.44
N GLU A 86 9.03 0.82 7.64
CA GLU A 86 8.25 1.98 7.20
C GLU A 86 8.10 2.01 5.68
N SER A 87 9.19 1.84 4.92
CA SER A 87 9.15 1.78 3.45
C SER A 87 8.23 0.67 2.93
N GLN A 88 8.27 -0.52 3.53
CA GLN A 88 7.37 -1.62 3.16
C GLN A 88 5.90 -1.33 3.52
N GLN A 89 5.65 -0.67 4.66
CA GLN A 89 4.31 -0.24 5.05
C GLN A 89 3.76 0.82 4.10
N GLU A 90 4.57 1.80 3.70
CA GLU A 90 4.21 2.82 2.70
C GLU A 90 3.87 2.19 1.35
N LYS A 91 4.67 1.23 0.86
CA LYS A 91 4.40 0.49 -0.38
C LYS A 91 3.08 -0.29 -0.31
N LYS A 92 2.79 -0.93 0.82
CA LYS A 92 1.51 -1.62 1.05
C LYS A 92 0.35 -0.64 1.07
N HIS A 93 0.50 0.49 1.77
CA HIS A 93 -0.52 1.53 1.82
C HIS A 93 -0.82 2.12 0.44
N ARG A 94 0.22 2.43 -0.34
CA ARG A 94 0.11 2.89 -1.73
C ARG A 94 -0.65 1.88 -2.59
N SER A 95 -0.26 0.61 -2.53
CA SER A 95 -0.90 -0.46 -3.32
C SER A 95 -2.38 -0.63 -2.95
N HIS A 96 -2.71 -0.59 -1.65
CA HIS A 96 -4.10 -0.64 -1.18
C HIS A 96 -4.92 0.54 -1.70
N LYS A 97 -4.39 1.77 -1.63
CA LYS A 97 -5.07 2.97 -2.14
C LYS A 97 -5.29 2.95 -3.64
N ILE A 98 -4.29 2.52 -4.40
CA ILE A 98 -4.40 2.32 -5.85
C ILE A 98 -5.51 1.33 -6.14
N GLY A 99 -5.50 0.15 -5.51
CA GLY A 99 -6.55 -0.86 -5.68
C GLY A 99 -7.95 -0.34 -5.34
N LYS A 100 -8.10 0.37 -4.22
CA LYS A 100 -9.39 0.92 -3.75
C LYS A 100 -10.06 1.83 -4.77
N TYR A 101 -9.31 2.70 -5.44
CA TYR A 101 -9.87 3.67 -6.40
C TYR A 101 -9.66 3.29 -7.87
N HIS A 102 -8.99 2.15 -8.16
CA HIS A 102 -8.62 1.76 -9.51
C HIS A 102 -9.84 1.67 -10.44
N MET A 103 -10.92 1.01 -9.98
CA MET A 103 -12.13 0.84 -10.79
C MET A 103 -12.85 2.16 -11.07
N VAL A 104 -13.04 3.01 -10.05
CA VAL A 104 -13.69 4.33 -10.22
C VAL A 104 -12.90 5.18 -11.21
N ARG A 105 -11.57 5.27 -11.03
CA ARG A 105 -10.67 6.00 -11.95
C ARG A 105 -10.67 5.41 -13.35
N PHE A 106 -10.75 4.09 -13.49
CA PHE A 106 -10.83 3.43 -14.80
C PHE A 106 -12.11 3.82 -15.55
N PHE A 107 -13.27 3.77 -14.89
CA PHE A 107 -14.53 4.17 -15.51
C PHE A 107 -14.57 5.65 -15.85
N GLU A 108 -14.06 6.52 -14.98
CA GLU A 108 -13.96 7.95 -15.26
C GLU A 108 -13.01 8.27 -16.40
N ARG A 109 -11.83 7.62 -16.44
CA ARG A 109 -10.91 7.74 -17.57
C ARG A 109 -11.59 7.33 -18.88
N LYS A 110 -12.31 6.20 -18.88
CA LYS A 110 -13.04 5.71 -20.07
C LYS A 110 -14.14 6.69 -20.47
N LYS A 111 -14.86 7.28 -19.50
CA LYS A 111 -15.91 8.27 -19.73
C LYS A 111 -15.32 9.56 -20.33
N ALA A 112 -14.25 10.10 -19.74
CA ALA A 112 -13.54 11.26 -20.25
C ALA A 112 -12.96 11.02 -21.66
N GLN A 113 -12.35 9.86 -21.91
CA GLN A 113 -11.87 9.49 -23.25
C GLN A 113 -12.99 9.42 -24.30
N LYS A 114 -14.17 8.93 -23.93
CA LYS A 114 -15.35 8.94 -24.81
C LYS A 114 -15.80 10.37 -25.09
N LEU A 115 -15.76 11.26 -24.09
CA LEU A 115 -16.09 12.67 -24.24
C LEU A 115 -15.10 13.41 -25.15
N VAL A 116 -13.79 13.21 -24.97
CA VAL A 116 -12.77 13.77 -25.88
C VAL A 116 -13.07 13.37 -27.34
N LYS A 117 -13.34 12.09 -27.61
CA LYS A 117 -13.68 11.61 -28.95
C LYS A 117 -14.97 12.26 -29.49
N TYR A 118 -15.98 12.40 -28.65
CA TYR A 118 -17.26 13.01 -29.01
C TYR A 118 -17.11 14.50 -29.34
N VAL A 119 -16.41 15.25 -28.49
CA VAL A 119 -16.18 16.69 -28.68
C VAL A 119 -15.31 16.94 -29.92
N ARG A 120 -14.26 16.14 -30.15
CA ARG A 120 -13.46 16.21 -31.39
C ARG A 120 -14.33 16.03 -32.63
N LYS A 121 -15.20 15.01 -32.64
CA LYS A 121 -16.13 14.79 -33.75
C LYS A 121 -17.09 15.97 -33.95
N LYS A 122 -17.61 16.56 -32.88
CA LYS A 122 -18.46 17.77 -32.98
C LYS A 122 -17.68 18.98 -33.49
N LEU A 123 -16.41 19.13 -33.08
CA LEU A 123 -15.54 20.21 -33.53
C LEU A 123 -15.25 20.12 -35.03
N ASP A 124 -15.07 18.91 -35.57
CA ASP A 124 -14.88 18.67 -37.00
C ASP A 124 -16.14 18.97 -37.84
N GLN A 125 -17.32 18.96 -37.21
CA GLN A 125 -18.62 19.19 -37.85
C GLN A 125 -19.17 20.61 -37.65
N ALA A 126 -18.54 21.41 -36.79
CA ALA A 126 -19.03 22.74 -36.44
C ALA A 126 -18.55 23.78 -37.47
N GLU A 127 -19.51 24.51 -38.05
CA GLU A 127 -19.23 25.61 -38.98
C GLU A 127 -19.29 26.99 -38.29
N ASP A 128 -20.09 27.09 -37.22
CA ASP A 128 -20.31 28.33 -36.48
C ASP A 128 -19.09 28.67 -35.58
N PRO A 129 -18.47 29.86 -35.74
CA PRO A 129 -17.29 30.25 -34.97
C PRO A 129 -17.53 30.26 -33.45
N GLU A 130 -18.72 30.64 -32.97
CA GLU A 130 -19.01 30.67 -31.53
C GLU A 130 -19.05 29.25 -30.94
N GLN A 131 -19.68 28.32 -31.65
CA GLN A 131 -19.71 26.91 -31.28
C GLN A 131 -18.32 26.28 -31.30
N ILE A 132 -17.49 26.61 -32.29
CA ILE A 132 -16.10 26.14 -32.37
C ILE A 132 -15.31 26.58 -31.13
N ILE A 133 -15.45 27.84 -30.70
CA ILE A 133 -14.76 28.36 -29.50
C ILE A 133 -15.20 27.57 -28.26
N GLN A 134 -16.51 27.34 -28.09
CA GLN A 134 -17.02 26.59 -26.95
C GLN A 134 -16.57 25.12 -26.97
N LEU A 135 -16.61 24.47 -28.14
CA LEU A 135 -16.15 23.09 -28.31
C LEU A 135 -14.65 22.93 -28.05
N LYS A 136 -13.82 23.92 -28.40
CA LYS A 136 -12.39 23.92 -28.05
C LYS A 136 -12.17 24.00 -26.54
N LYS A 137 -12.95 24.82 -25.82
CA LYS A 137 -12.91 24.87 -24.35
C LYS A 137 -13.35 23.55 -23.74
N ASP A 138 -14.48 23.01 -24.20
CA ASP A 138 -15.00 21.72 -23.73
C ASP A 138 -14.00 20.58 -24.03
N LEU A 139 -13.28 20.65 -25.16
CA LEU A 139 -12.22 19.69 -25.53
C LEU A 139 -11.06 19.73 -24.54
N HIS A 140 -10.55 20.93 -24.25
CA HIS A 140 -9.48 21.12 -23.27
C HIS A 140 -9.89 20.58 -21.90
N THR A 141 -11.08 20.93 -21.42
CA THR A 141 -11.60 20.40 -20.15
C THR A 141 -11.67 18.86 -20.15
N ALA A 142 -12.15 18.25 -21.24
CA ALA A 142 -12.24 16.81 -21.35
C ALA A 142 -10.84 16.13 -21.37
N GLU A 143 -9.83 16.78 -21.96
CA GLU A 143 -8.45 16.31 -21.95
C GLU A 143 -7.82 16.40 -20.55
N VAL A 144 -8.08 17.48 -19.82
CA VAL A 144 -7.70 17.60 -18.40
C VAL A 144 -8.42 16.54 -17.57
N ASP A 145 -9.69 16.23 -17.81
CA ASP A 145 -10.43 15.17 -17.11
C ASP A 145 -9.80 13.78 -17.32
N VAL A 146 -9.28 13.50 -18.53
CA VAL A 146 -8.52 12.25 -18.79
C VAL A 146 -7.26 12.21 -17.93
N ASN A 147 -6.49 13.31 -17.90
CA ASN A 147 -5.28 13.42 -17.10
C ASN A 147 -5.58 13.41 -15.60
N TYR A 148 -6.71 13.95 -15.17
CA TYR A 148 -7.19 13.88 -13.79
C TYR A 148 -7.33 12.43 -13.35
N ALA A 149 -8.05 11.61 -14.12
CA ALA A 149 -8.22 10.19 -13.79
C ALA A 149 -6.88 9.41 -13.78
N ILE A 150 -5.89 9.81 -14.58
CA ILE A 150 -4.57 9.15 -14.67
C ILE A 150 -3.62 9.62 -13.57
N TYR A 151 -3.49 10.92 -13.34
CA TYR A 151 -2.43 11.52 -12.52
C TYR A 151 -2.90 12.02 -11.15
N PHE A 152 -4.17 11.84 -10.80
CA PHE A 152 -4.63 12.12 -9.44
C PHE A 152 -3.75 11.39 -8.39
N PRO A 153 -3.30 12.09 -7.32
CA PRO A 153 -2.42 11.55 -6.29
C PRO A 153 -2.87 10.21 -5.72
N PHE A 154 -2.00 9.19 -5.75
CA PHE A 154 -2.38 7.84 -5.33
C PHE A 154 -2.68 7.70 -3.84
N LEU A 155 -2.07 8.54 -3.00
CA LEU A 155 -2.20 8.45 -1.53
C LEU A 155 -3.40 9.24 -0.98
N GLU A 156 -4.08 9.99 -1.84
CA GLU A 156 -5.24 10.80 -1.45
C GLU A 156 -6.55 10.09 -1.76
N ARG A 157 -7.65 10.62 -1.22
CA ARG A 157 -8.99 10.13 -1.56
C ARG A 157 -9.34 10.68 -2.94
N TYR A 158 -9.60 9.78 -3.88
CA TYR A 158 -10.09 10.17 -5.20
C TYR A 158 -11.42 10.91 -5.09
N VAL A 159 -11.56 12.01 -5.83
CA VAL A 159 -12.80 12.79 -5.93
C VAL A 159 -13.35 12.56 -7.33
N SER A 160 -14.54 11.97 -7.40
CA SER A 160 -15.16 11.60 -8.67
C SER A 160 -15.59 12.83 -9.46
N LEU A 161 -15.17 12.94 -10.73
CA LEU A 161 -15.60 14.02 -11.64
C LEU A 161 -17.03 13.82 -12.14
N TYR A 162 -17.44 12.57 -12.27
CA TYR A 162 -18.74 12.19 -12.80
C TYR A 162 -19.49 11.36 -11.76
N PRO A 163 -19.97 11.98 -10.66
CA PRO A 163 -20.79 11.26 -9.69
C PRO A 163 -21.95 10.59 -10.44
N ASN A 164 -22.41 9.45 -9.95
CA ASN A 164 -23.52 8.72 -10.57
C ASN A 164 -24.81 9.56 -10.48
N THR A 165 -24.95 10.53 -11.37
CA THR A 165 -26.20 11.19 -11.65
C THR A 165 -27.07 10.14 -12.35
N GLU A 166 -28.25 9.93 -11.80
CA GLU A 166 -29.16 8.85 -12.15
C GLU A 166 -29.31 8.69 -13.67
N LYS A 167 -28.93 7.51 -14.18
CA LYS A 167 -29.38 6.86 -15.43
C LYS A 167 -29.53 7.71 -16.70
N SER A 168 -28.88 8.86 -16.81
CA SER A 168 -28.82 9.67 -18.03
C SER A 168 -27.71 9.15 -18.96
N ASP A 169 -27.78 7.86 -19.29
CA ASP A 169 -26.71 7.19 -20.03
C ASP A 169 -26.61 7.65 -21.51
N ASP A 170 -27.63 8.35 -22.03
CA ASP A 170 -27.76 8.60 -23.47
C ASP A 170 -27.72 10.07 -23.91
N GLN A 171 -27.77 11.04 -23.00
CA GLN A 171 -27.73 12.45 -23.41
C GLN A 171 -26.29 12.94 -23.48
N SER A 172 -25.71 12.88 -24.67
CA SER A 172 -24.38 13.38 -24.96
C SER A 172 -24.22 14.88 -24.66
N ASP A 173 -25.31 15.65 -24.72
CA ASP A 173 -25.32 17.07 -24.35
C ASP A 173 -25.40 17.31 -22.85
N ALA A 174 -26.08 16.44 -22.09
CA ALA A 174 -25.99 16.46 -20.63
C ALA A 174 -24.54 16.23 -20.16
N LYS A 175 -23.79 15.38 -20.87
CA LYS A 175 -22.37 15.15 -20.57
C LYS A 175 -21.49 16.37 -20.84
N LEU A 176 -21.84 17.23 -21.81
CA LEU A 176 -21.18 18.52 -22.03
C LEU A 176 -21.46 19.49 -20.88
N ALA A 177 -22.66 19.47 -20.30
CA ALA A 177 -22.97 20.29 -19.13
C ALA A 177 -22.08 19.91 -17.92
N LEU A 178 -21.75 18.63 -17.74
CA LEU A 178 -20.81 18.20 -16.69
C LEU A 178 -19.37 18.71 -16.92
N LEU A 179 -18.98 19.09 -18.14
CA LEU A 179 -17.67 19.73 -18.37
C LEU A 179 -17.62 21.15 -17.80
N ARG A 180 -18.78 21.80 -17.66
CA ARG A 180 -18.89 23.20 -17.22
C ARG A 180 -19.18 23.34 -15.73
N SER A 181 -19.25 22.24 -14.99
CA SER A 181 -19.50 22.25 -13.55
C SER A 181 -18.24 22.59 -12.75
N GLU A 182 -18.43 23.01 -11.50
CA GLU A 182 -17.32 23.28 -10.57
C GLU A 182 -16.38 22.06 -10.45
N ARG A 183 -15.07 22.35 -10.41
CA ARG A 183 -14.00 21.35 -10.37
C ARG A 183 -13.22 21.44 -9.06
N HIS A 184 -12.72 20.29 -8.62
CA HIS A 184 -11.89 20.19 -7.41
C HIS A 184 -10.54 20.92 -7.61
N PRO A 185 -9.93 21.54 -6.58
CA PRO A 185 -8.66 22.29 -6.73
C PRO A 185 -7.52 21.51 -7.40
N ILE A 186 -7.40 20.20 -7.11
CA ILE A 186 -6.41 19.30 -7.75
C ILE A 186 -6.58 19.26 -9.29
N TRP A 187 -7.78 19.52 -9.82
CA TRP A 187 -7.99 19.60 -11.26
C TRP A 187 -7.18 20.74 -11.89
N THR A 188 -7.20 21.92 -11.26
CA THR A 188 -6.38 23.06 -11.69
C THR A 188 -4.89 22.79 -11.51
N GLU A 189 -4.48 22.08 -10.45
CA GLU A 189 -3.08 21.65 -10.29
C GLU A 189 -2.64 20.72 -11.44
N ILE A 190 -3.54 19.85 -11.91
CA ILE A 190 -3.27 18.94 -13.02
C ILE A 190 -3.19 19.71 -14.34
N GLU A 191 -4.08 20.68 -14.56
CA GLU A 191 -4.02 21.57 -15.73
C GLU A 191 -2.69 22.33 -15.78
N GLN A 192 -2.26 22.94 -14.68
CA GLN A 192 -0.95 23.60 -14.59
C GLN A 192 0.22 22.62 -14.78
N ALA A 193 0.11 21.40 -14.25
CA ALA A 193 1.12 20.37 -14.42
C ALA A 193 1.20 19.84 -15.86
N MET A 194 0.10 19.86 -16.62
CA MET A 194 0.12 19.53 -18.05
C MET A 194 0.96 20.52 -18.85
N GLU A 195 0.89 21.81 -18.51
CA GLU A 195 1.67 22.88 -19.15
C GLU A 195 3.15 22.87 -18.73
N SER A 196 3.42 22.49 -17.48
CA SER A 196 4.77 22.50 -16.91
C SER A 196 5.71 21.41 -17.49
N GLY A 197 5.17 20.44 -18.23
CA GLY A 197 5.95 19.43 -18.96
C GLY A 197 5.82 17.99 -18.45
N PRO A 198 6.51 17.03 -19.09
CA PRO A 198 6.23 15.60 -18.94
C PRO A 198 6.48 15.02 -17.54
N ASN A 199 7.33 15.68 -16.74
CA ASN A 199 7.70 15.20 -15.41
C ASN A 199 6.77 15.71 -14.30
N ALA A 200 6.04 16.81 -14.52
CA ALA A 200 5.22 17.43 -13.49
C ALA A 200 4.02 16.54 -13.09
N LEU A 201 3.37 15.90 -14.07
CA LEU A 201 2.24 15.00 -13.86
C LEU A 201 2.60 13.76 -13.01
N PRO A 202 3.66 12.98 -13.32
CA PRO A 202 4.12 11.90 -12.45
C PRO A 202 4.55 12.36 -11.05
N GLN A 203 5.13 13.55 -10.91
CA GLN A 203 5.52 14.11 -9.61
C GLN A 203 4.29 14.38 -8.74
N LEU A 204 3.26 15.01 -9.31
CA LEU A 204 1.99 15.26 -8.63
C LEU A 204 1.32 13.94 -8.20
N GLN A 205 1.30 12.95 -9.11
CA GLN A 205 0.70 11.63 -8.86
C GLN A 205 1.38 10.89 -7.69
N ASN A 206 2.70 11.01 -7.57
CA ASN A 206 3.50 10.36 -6.54
C ASN A 206 3.81 11.25 -5.33
N ARG A 207 3.15 12.41 -5.20
CA ARG A 207 3.35 13.28 -4.04
C ARG A 207 3.09 12.52 -2.74
N LYS A 208 4.04 12.63 -1.81
CA LYS A 208 3.84 12.13 -0.45
C LYS A 208 2.80 13.03 0.19
N SER A 209 1.70 12.46 0.69
CA SER A 209 0.67 13.27 1.38
C SER A 209 1.33 14.05 2.52
N ALA A 210 0.81 15.23 2.85
CA ALA A 210 1.39 16.08 3.90
C ALA A 210 1.56 15.34 5.24
N LYS A 211 0.70 14.35 5.53
CA LYS A 211 0.81 13.47 6.71
C LYS A 211 2.04 12.55 6.68
N ALA A 212 2.52 12.17 5.51
CA ALA A 212 3.75 11.40 5.35
C ALA A 212 4.98 12.32 5.42
N ALA A 213 4.89 13.53 4.87
CA ALA A 213 5.99 14.50 4.91
C ALA A 213 6.35 14.94 6.33
N THR A 214 5.36 15.14 7.21
CA THR A 214 5.60 15.47 8.63
C THR A 214 6.21 14.33 9.44
N LYS A 215 6.06 13.09 8.98
CA LYS A 215 6.65 11.93 9.67
C LYS A 215 8.13 11.76 9.30
N SER A 216 8.51 12.01 8.04
CA SER A 216 9.90 11.89 7.58
C SER A 216 10.84 12.94 8.20
N THR A 217 10.36 14.17 8.44
CA THR A 217 11.20 15.22 9.03
C THR A 217 11.54 14.94 10.49
N LYS A 218 10.65 14.25 11.23
CA LYS A 218 10.88 13.89 12.63
C LYS A 218 11.90 12.76 12.79
N SER A 219 12.00 11.84 11.82
CA SER A 219 13.01 10.76 11.85
C SER A 219 14.40 11.23 11.45
N GLU A 220 14.53 12.18 10.52
CA GLU A 220 15.85 12.72 10.13
C GLU A 220 16.45 13.65 11.19
N ALA A 221 15.64 14.49 11.84
CA ALA A 221 16.11 15.39 12.89
C ALA A 221 16.69 14.67 14.13
N ALA A 222 16.19 13.47 14.45
CA ALA A 222 16.66 12.69 15.59
C ALA A 222 18.02 11.98 15.36
N SER A 223 18.53 11.97 14.12
CA SER A 223 19.77 11.25 13.76
C SER A 223 21.02 12.13 13.64
N LYS A 224 20.90 13.45 13.86
CA LYS A 224 22.00 14.42 13.64
C LYS A 224 22.58 15.07 14.91
N SER A 225 22.25 14.57 16.10
CA SER A 225 22.78 15.12 17.37
C SER A 225 23.68 14.13 18.11
N HIS A 226 24.94 14.00 17.68
CA HIS A 226 26.00 13.48 18.53
C HIS A 226 27.30 14.26 18.27
N PRO A 227 27.68 15.21 19.15
CA PRO A 227 28.99 15.83 19.08
C PRO A 227 30.01 14.98 19.83
N GLU A 228 31.08 14.60 19.13
CA GLU A 228 32.32 14.08 19.72
C GLU A 228 32.85 15.05 20.78
N LYS A 229 33.18 14.53 21.97
CA LYS A 229 34.15 15.18 22.86
C LYS A 229 34.98 14.11 23.57
N VAL A 230 36.22 13.97 23.11
CA VAL A 230 37.27 13.14 23.69
C VAL A 230 38.35 14.07 24.23
N SER A 231 38.37 14.26 25.54
CA SER A 231 39.49 14.68 26.42
C SER A 231 38.85 14.97 27.78
N GLY A 232 39.19 14.35 28.90
CA GLY A 232 40.49 13.91 29.37
C GLY A 232 40.82 14.81 30.56
N GLU A 233 40.45 14.41 31.79
CA GLU A 233 41.22 14.69 33.02
C GLU A 233 40.56 14.12 34.28
N LYS A 234 41.45 13.68 35.17
CA LYS A 234 41.26 12.90 36.39
C LYS A 234 40.66 13.77 37.50
N PHE A 235 39.80 13.20 38.37
CA PHE A 235 39.84 13.51 39.80
C PHE A 235 39.20 12.40 40.64
N ASP A 236 40.02 11.82 41.52
CA ASP A 236 39.68 10.90 42.60
C ASP A 236 39.04 11.65 43.78
N LYS A 237 37.89 11.17 44.32
CA LYS A 237 37.62 11.08 45.78
C LYS A 237 36.27 10.41 46.14
N LYS A 238 36.39 9.13 46.50
CA LYS A 238 35.90 8.42 47.71
C LYS A 238 34.87 9.12 48.65
N GLY A 239 33.80 8.37 48.98
CA GLY A 239 33.01 8.49 50.22
C GLY A 239 31.48 8.50 49.99
N LYS A 240 30.77 7.35 50.01
CA LYS A 240 30.23 6.56 51.14
C LYS A 240 28.79 6.97 51.55
N THR A 241 27.88 5.98 51.50
CA THR A 241 26.58 5.79 52.20
C THR A 241 25.43 6.75 51.85
N SER A 242 24.14 6.38 51.80
CA SER A 242 23.40 5.17 52.16
C SER A 242 21.92 5.35 51.74
N ASP A 243 21.31 4.28 51.26
CA ASP A 243 19.93 3.79 51.53
C ASP A 243 18.66 4.62 51.25
N ALA A 244 17.55 3.86 51.16
CA ALA A 244 16.12 4.21 51.07
C ALA A 244 15.59 4.56 49.66
N ARG A 245 15.00 3.62 48.90
CA ARG A 245 13.67 2.97 49.05
C ARG A 245 12.48 3.93 49.10
N HIS A 246 11.81 4.10 47.96
CA HIS A 246 10.36 4.34 47.80
C HIS A 246 10.05 4.16 46.31
N SER A 247 8.90 3.67 45.84
CA SER A 247 7.77 2.92 46.38
C SER A 247 6.92 2.63 45.14
N LYS A 248 6.54 1.37 44.92
CA LYS A 248 5.66 0.92 43.84
C LYS A 248 4.24 1.42 44.07
N GLN A 249 3.60 2.01 43.07
CA GLN A 249 2.15 1.91 42.88
C GLN A 249 1.81 1.76 41.40
N THR A 250 1.21 0.62 41.08
CA THR A 250 0.47 0.32 39.85
C THR A 250 -0.98 0.05 40.26
N PRO A 251 -1.99 0.59 39.57
CA PRO A 251 -3.33 0.02 39.62
C PRO A 251 -3.60 -0.85 38.38
N LYS A 252 -4.44 -1.85 38.64
CA LYS A 252 -4.83 -3.00 37.84
C LYS A 252 -6.28 -2.76 37.39
N ALA A 253 -6.61 -2.98 36.12
CA ALA A 253 -7.98 -3.07 35.60
C ALA A 253 -7.97 -4.18 34.52
N GLN A 254 -8.52 -5.37 34.79
CA GLN A 254 -9.92 -5.79 34.55
C GLN A 254 -10.26 -5.69 33.05
N SER A 255 -10.06 -6.77 32.27
CA SER A 255 -10.98 -7.90 32.03
C SER A 255 -12.27 -7.48 31.33
N ASP A 256 -12.36 -7.77 30.03
CA ASP A 256 -13.63 -8.06 29.37
C ASP A 256 -13.38 -9.06 28.23
N GLU A 257 -14.00 -10.22 28.39
CA GLU A 257 -14.20 -11.28 27.42
C GLU A 257 -15.24 -10.85 26.39
N LYS A 258 -15.03 -11.22 25.13
CA LYS A 258 -16.12 -11.45 24.17
C LYS A 258 -15.62 -12.40 23.08
N ASP A 259 -15.92 -13.67 23.31
CA ASP A 259 -16.07 -14.68 22.27
C ASP A 259 -17.26 -14.29 21.39
N GLU A 260 -17.10 -14.44 20.08
CA GLU A 260 -18.23 -14.69 19.17
C GLU A 260 -17.69 -15.48 17.97
N ASP A 261 -18.03 -16.77 18.00
CA ASP A 261 -17.79 -17.78 17.00
C ASP A 261 -18.41 -17.40 15.64
N GLY A 262 -17.77 -17.89 14.59
CA GLY A 262 -18.24 -17.77 13.23
C GLY A 262 -19.48 -18.63 12.99
N ASP A 263 -20.33 -18.12 12.11
CA ASP A 263 -21.22 -18.97 11.34
C ASP A 263 -21.09 -18.61 9.85
N GLU A 264 -20.76 -19.64 9.09
CA GLU A 264 -20.63 -19.64 7.64
C GLU A 264 -22.04 -19.70 7.03
N SER A 265 -22.43 -18.71 6.24
CA SER A 265 -23.60 -18.83 5.36
C SER A 265 -23.27 -18.36 3.94
N ASP A 266 -22.83 -19.32 3.13
CA ASP A 266 -23.45 -19.68 1.86
C ASP A 266 -24.08 -18.54 1.03
N THR A 267 -23.35 -18.08 0.01
CA THR A 267 -23.96 -17.44 -1.17
C THR A 267 -23.15 -17.76 -2.43
N GLY A 268 -23.17 -19.03 -2.82
CA GLY A 268 -22.74 -19.49 -4.13
C GLY A 268 -23.92 -19.94 -4.98
N PHE A 269 -24.64 -19.03 -5.63
CA PHE A 269 -25.55 -19.38 -6.73
C PHE A 269 -26.04 -18.14 -7.49
N PHE A 270 -25.57 -17.90 -8.71
CA PHE A 270 -26.43 -17.51 -9.84
C PHE A 270 -25.66 -17.72 -11.16
N ASN A 271 -26.37 -18.42 -12.06
CA ASN A 271 -26.05 -18.76 -13.45
C ASN A 271 -25.43 -17.65 -14.29
#